data_AF-A0A0C3NZU1-F1
#
_entry.id   AF-A0A0C3NZU1-F1
#
_cell.length_a   1.000
_cell.length_b   1.000
_cell.length_c   1.000
_cell.angle_alpha   90.00
_cell.angle_beta   90.00
_cell.angle_gamma   90.00
#
_symmetry.space_group_name_H-M   'P 1'
#
loop_
_entity.id
_entity.type
_entity.pdbx_description
1 polymer ?
#
loop_
_entity_poly.entity_id
_entity_poly.type
_entity_poly.pdbx_seq_one_letter_code
_entity_poly.pdbx_strand_id
1 'polypeptide(L)'
;SELIDIPSSLQIIPGISIWHVHGHKKECYAWYAPLYIKGARWVDGEIIEMLWSILNMASTSAHGMTSPHRQELLDFQMNDSNFMKMIQIG
;
A
#
# COMPACT_ATOMS: atom_id res chain seq x y z
N SER A 1 24.50 -20.77 -5.72
CA SER A 1 23.11 -20.27 -5.60
C SER A 1 22.25 -21.46 -5.22
N GLU A 2 21.84 -21.56 -3.96
CA GLU A 2 20.82 -22.54 -3.56
C GLU A 2 19.46 -22.02 -4.04
N LEU A 3 18.90 -22.69 -5.04
CA LEU A 3 17.51 -22.45 -5.45
C LEU A 3 16.61 -23.21 -4.48
N ILE A 4 15.59 -22.51 -3.96
CA ILE A 4 14.54 -23.13 -3.16
C ILE A 4 13.68 -23.97 -4.10
N ASP A 5 13.64 -25.28 -3.89
CA ASP A 5 12.73 -26.18 -4.61
C ASP A 5 11.31 -26.02 -4.06
N ILE A 6 10.37 -25.64 -4.92
CA ILE A 6 8.96 -25.54 -4.55
C ILE A 6 8.31 -26.90 -4.78
N PRO A 7 7.76 -27.55 -3.73
CA PRO A 7 7.14 -28.86 -3.89
C PRO A 7 5.91 -28.76 -4.80
N SER A 8 5.76 -29.73 -5.70
CA SER A 8 4.66 -29.77 -6.68
C SER A 8 3.26 -29.88 -6.07
N SER A 9 3.18 -30.26 -4.79
CA SER A 9 1.94 -30.31 -4.02
C SER A 9 1.53 -28.96 -3.41
N LEU A 10 2.38 -27.93 -3.46
CA LEU A 10 2.06 -26.62 -2.92
C LEU A 10 1.08 -25.89 -3.83
N GLN A 11 -0.09 -25.53 -3.28
CA GLN A 11 -1.05 -24.69 -3.98
C GLN A 11 -0.67 -23.22 -3.80
N ILE A 12 -0.27 -22.56 -4.88
CA ILE A 12 -0.01 -21.12 -4.91
C ILE A 12 -1.26 -20.43 -5.47
N ILE A 13 -1.86 -19.53 -4.69
CA ILE A 13 -2.97 -18.69 -5.15
C ILE A 13 -2.42 -17.27 -5.34
N PRO A 14 -2.38 -16.76 -6.59
CA PRO A 14 -1.97 -15.37 -6.83
C PRO A 14 -3.02 -14.41 -6.28
N GLY A 15 -2.56 -13.36 -5.59
CA GLY A 15 -3.39 -12.24 -5.14
C GLY A 15 -2.85 -10.94 -5.71
N ILE A 16 -3.75 -10.03 -6.06
CA ILE A 16 -3.40 -8.66 -6.44
C ILE A 16 -3.95 -7.74 -5.36
N SER A 17 -3.12 -6.81 -4.92
CA SER A 17 -3.48 -5.67 -4.08
C SER A 17 -4.89 -5.12 -4.44
N ILE A 18 -5.83 -5.02 -3.49
CA ILE A 18 -7.19 -4.50 -3.65
C ILE A 18 -7.24 -3.13 -4.35
N TRP A 19 -6.34 -2.19 -4.09
CA TRP A 19 -6.29 -0.92 -4.81
C TRP A 19 -5.72 -1.10 -6.22
N HIS A 20 -4.75 -1.98 -6.39
CA HIS A 20 -4.13 -2.24 -7.70
C HIS A 20 -5.05 -3.02 -8.65
N VAL A 21 -5.84 -3.97 -8.14
CA VAL A 21 -6.71 -4.83 -8.97
C VAL A 21 -7.82 -4.03 -9.64
N HIS A 22 -8.23 -2.88 -9.09
CA HIS A 22 -9.16 -1.96 -9.75
C HIS A 22 -8.57 -1.30 -11.01
N GLY A 23 -7.24 -1.24 -11.13
CA GLY A 23 -6.54 -0.80 -12.34
C GLY A 23 -6.45 -1.87 -13.43
N HIS A 24 -6.84 -3.12 -13.14
CA HIS A 24 -6.86 -4.22 -14.10
C HIS A 24 -8.23 -4.35 -14.78
N LYS A 25 -8.33 -5.27 -15.75
CA LYS A 25 -9.61 -5.67 -16.33
C LYS A 25 -10.53 -6.27 -15.28
N LYS A 26 -11.85 -6.12 -15.46
CA LYS A 26 -12.88 -6.48 -14.45
C LYS A 26 -12.81 -7.94 -14.02
N GLU A 27 -12.42 -8.84 -14.91
CA GLU A 27 -12.27 -10.25 -14.61
C GLU A 27 -11.24 -10.46 -13.50
N CYS A 28 -10.12 -9.73 -13.52
CA CYS A 28 -9.06 -9.85 -12.51
C CYS A 28 -9.57 -9.62 -11.08
N TYR A 29 -10.61 -8.80 -10.91
CA TYR A 29 -11.21 -8.55 -9.60
C TYR A 29 -11.78 -9.82 -8.97
N ALA A 30 -12.54 -10.62 -9.73
CA ALA A 30 -13.14 -11.85 -9.23
C ALA A 30 -12.10 -12.94 -8.93
N TRP A 31 -11.00 -12.97 -9.69
CA TRP A 31 -9.99 -14.04 -9.62
C TRP A 31 -8.85 -13.75 -8.64
N TYR A 32 -8.48 -12.48 -8.47
CA TYR A 32 -7.25 -12.09 -7.77
C TYR A 32 -7.46 -11.11 -6.62
N ALA A 33 -8.67 -10.56 -6.43
CA ALA A 33 -8.90 -9.72 -5.27
C ALA A 33 -8.77 -10.57 -3.99
N PRO A 34 -8.01 -10.12 -2.97
CA PRO A 34 -7.78 -10.88 -1.75
C PRO A 34 -9.10 -11.14 -0.99
N LEU A 35 -10.12 -10.29 -1.23
CA LEU A 35 -11.50 -10.44 -0.74
C LEU A 35 -12.11 -11.81 -1.01
N TYR A 36 -11.72 -12.46 -2.12
CA TYR A 36 -12.26 -13.76 -2.53
C TYR A 36 -11.31 -14.93 -2.25
N ILE A 37 -10.11 -14.66 -1.70
CA ILE A 37 -9.10 -15.68 -1.40
C ILE A 37 -9.25 -16.10 0.07
N LYS A 38 -9.69 -17.34 0.30
CA LYS A 38 -9.86 -17.88 1.65
C LYS A 38 -8.52 -17.89 2.39
N GLY A 39 -8.49 -17.22 3.55
CA GLY A 39 -7.29 -17.12 4.38
C GLY A 39 -6.40 -15.90 4.06
N ALA A 40 -6.65 -15.19 2.94
CA ALA A 40 -6.09 -13.87 2.74
C ALA A 40 -6.79 -12.89 3.70
N ARG A 41 -6.08 -12.49 4.76
CA ARG A 41 -6.59 -11.53 5.73
C ARG A 41 -6.25 -10.11 5.28
N TRP A 42 -7.10 -9.15 5.64
CA TRP A 42 -6.72 -7.73 5.69
C TRP A 42 -5.70 -7.56 6.82
N VAL A 43 -4.43 -7.75 6.51
CA VAL A 43 -3.34 -7.44 7.43
C VAL A 43 -2.50 -6.39 6.76
N ASP A 44 -2.65 -5.20 7.29
CA ASP A 44 -2.13 -3.93 6.78
C ASP A 44 -2.74 -3.47 5.47
N GLY A 45 -2.95 -2.17 5.44
CA GLY A 45 -3.43 -1.50 4.26
C GLY A 45 -2.35 -1.46 3.20
N GLU A 46 -2.76 -1.34 1.94
CA GLU A 46 -1.80 -1.37 0.84
C GLU A 46 -0.90 -0.14 0.86
N ILE A 47 0.03 -0.04 -0.08
CA ILE A 47 1.10 0.99 -0.14
C ILE A 47 0.67 2.41 0.32
N ILE A 48 -0.57 2.84 0.03
CA ILE A 48 -1.12 4.13 0.46
C ILE A 48 -1.47 4.19 1.95
N GLU A 49 -2.11 3.15 2.50
CA GLU A 49 -2.51 3.10 3.91
C GLU A 49 -1.30 3.00 4.84
N MET A 50 -0.24 2.30 4.43
CA MET A 50 1.05 2.33 5.15
C MET A 50 1.63 3.76 5.18
N LEU A 51 1.56 4.50 4.07
CA LEU A 51 1.98 5.92 4.02
C LEU A 51 1.10 6.83 4.89
N TRP A 52 -0.20 6.53 5.02
CA TRP A 52 -1.08 7.29 5.91
C TRP A 52 -0.70 7.15 7.37
N SER A 53 -0.14 6.03 7.81
CA SER A 53 0.35 5.90 9.19
C SER A 53 1.43 6.94 9.53
N ILE A 54 2.33 7.22 8.58
CA ILE A 54 3.37 8.25 8.68
C ILE A 54 2.73 9.64 8.66
N LEU A 55 1.81 9.87 7.71
CA LEU A 55 1.12 11.15 7.57
C LEU A 55 0.27 11.50 8.80
N ASN A 56 -0.37 10.52 9.44
CA ASN A 56 -1.17 10.71 10.65
C ASN A 56 -0.35 11.28 11.81
N MET A 57 0.92 10.89 11.90
CA MET A 57 1.84 11.40 12.91
C MET A 57 2.06 12.91 12.77
N ALA A 58 2.24 13.39 11.54
CA ALA A 58 2.43 14.80 11.27
C ALA A 58 1.13 15.61 11.25
N SER A 59 0.03 14.99 10.81
CA SER A 59 -1.31 15.58 10.87
C SER A 59 -1.69 16.01 12.29
N THR A 60 -1.26 15.23 13.30
CA THR A 60 -1.45 15.56 14.72
C THR A 60 -0.76 16.87 15.09
N SER A 61 0.50 17.06 14.65
CA SER A 61 1.26 18.29 14.86
C SER A 61 0.70 19.47 14.05
N ALA A 62 0.03 19.21 12.94
CA ALA A 62 -0.59 20.21 12.08
C ALA A 62 -1.97 20.70 12.58
N HIS A 63 -2.50 20.13 13.66
CA HIS A 63 -3.87 20.40 14.12
C HIS A 63 -4.09 21.87 14.55
N GLY A 64 -3.06 22.53 15.08
CA GLY A 64 -3.13 23.95 15.48
C GLY A 64 -2.87 24.95 14.36
N MET A 65 -2.58 24.47 13.14
CA MET A 65 -2.24 25.32 12.00
C MET A 65 -3.49 25.88 11.32
N THR A 66 -3.33 27.01 10.63
CA THR A 66 -4.38 27.50 9.73
C THR A 66 -4.57 26.53 8.56
N SER A 67 -5.78 26.49 7.99
CA SER A 67 -6.10 25.54 6.91
C SER A 67 -5.11 25.58 5.73
N PRO A 68 -4.64 26.75 5.24
CA PRO A 68 -3.67 26.77 4.15
C PRO A 68 -2.32 26.18 4.56
N HIS A 69 -1.84 26.54 5.75
CA HIS A 69 -0.54 26.06 6.24
C HIS A 69 -0.55 24.56 6.53
N ARG A 70 -1.67 24.04 7.05
CA ARG A 70 -1.86 22.60 7.24
C ARG A 70 -1.80 21.84 5.90
N GLN A 71 -2.40 22.38 4.85
CA GLN A 71 -2.37 21.75 3.53
C GLN A 71 -0.94 21.70 2.98
N GLU A 72 -0.22 22.82 3.02
CA GLU A 72 1.17 22.91 2.55
C GLU A 72 2.09 21.90 3.27
N LEU A 73 1.92 21.76 4.59
CA LEU A 73 2.72 20.81 5.38
C LEU A 73 2.42 19.35 4.99
N LEU A 74 1.15 19.00 4.82
CA LEU A 74 0.76 17.63 4.44
C LEU A 74 1.24 17.30 3.02
N ASP A 75 1.12 18.25 2.09
CA ASP A 75 1.60 18.08 0.71
C ASP A 75 3.13 17.92 0.67
N PHE A 76 3.86 18.69 1.49
CA PHE A 76 5.31 18.55 1.63
C PHE A 76 5.70 17.14 2.09
N GLN A 77 5.01 16.59 3.09
CA GLN A 77 5.29 15.24 3.58
C GLN A 77 4.96 14.14 2.56
N MET A 78 3.85 14.27 1.83
CA MET A 78 3.53 13.34 0.76
C MET A 78 4.58 13.38 -0.36
N ASN A 79 5.08 14.58 -0.68
CA ASN A 79 6.15 14.75 -1.67
C ASN A 79 7.47 14.12 -1.20
N ASP A 80 7.86 14.34 0.05
CA ASP A 80 9.04 13.69 0.65
C ASP A 80 8.93 12.16 0.58
N SER A 81 7.76 11.60 0.93
CA SER A 81 7.51 10.15 0.81
C SER A 81 7.68 9.64 -0.63
N ASN A 82 7.22 10.41 -1.63
CA ASN A 82 7.43 10.07 -3.04
C ASN A 82 8.91 10.15 -3.42
N PHE A 83 9.63 11.16 -2.94
CA PHE A 83 11.06 11.34 -3.19
C PHE A 83 11.87 10.17 -2.60
N MET A 84 11.58 9.75 -1.36
CA MET A 84 12.24 8.62 -0.71
C MET A 84 12.08 7.32 -1.50
N LYS A 85 10.90 7.08 -2.08
CA LYS A 85 10.66 5.95 -3.00
C LYS A 85 11.47 6.08 -4.29
N MET A 86 11.57 7.27 -4.88
CA MET A 86 12.35 7.47 -6.10
C MET A 86 13.84 7.15 -5.90
N ILE A 87 14.38 7.44 -4.72
CA ILE A 87 15.79 7.16 -4.39
C ILE A 87 16.02 5.78 -3.78
N GLN A 88 14.99 4.92 -3.71
CA GLN A 88 15.04 3.55 -3.16
C GLN A 88 15.47 3.47 -1.69
N ILE A 89 15.19 4.52 -0.90
CA ILE A 89 15.45 4.55 0.55
C ILE A 89 14.17 4.28 1.35
N GLY A 90 13.02 4.13 0.68
CA GLY A 90 11.72 3.83 1.28
C GLY A 90 10.90 2.81 0.51
#